data_AF-A0A351BG29-F1
#
_entry.id   AF-A0A351BG29-F1
#
_cell.length_a   1.000
_cell.length_b   1.000
_cell.length_c   1.000
_cell.angle_alpha   90.00
_cell.angle_beta   90.00
_cell.angle_gamma   90.00
#
_symmetry.space_group_name_H-M   'P 1'
#
loop_
_entity.id
_entity.type
_entity.pdbx_description
1 polymer ?
#
loop_
_entity_poly.entity_id
_entity_poly.type
_entity_poly.pdbx_seq_one_letter_code
_entity_poly.pdbx_strand_id
1 'polypeptide(L)' 'MRTVGHRQGHPISFSASAVLLAEGARLNDEIHRLPTGNATFIPKGIFRFKTNEDANRHQVDCLVEAMTQAALARR' A
#
# COMPACT_ATOMS: atom_id res chain seq x y z
N MET A 1 -10.82 18.69 2.11
CA MET A 1 -9.78 17.66 1.91
C MET A 1 -8.45 18.26 2.35
N ARG A 2 -7.81 17.73 3.41
CA ARG A 2 -6.53 18.27 3.92
C ARG A 2 -5.40 17.49 3.27
N THR A 3 -4.59 18.13 2.44
CA THR A 3 -3.39 17.51 1.88
C THR A 3 -2.37 17.35 3.01
N VAL A 4 -2.04 16.09 3.35
CA VAL A 4 -1.00 15.77 4.33
C VAL A 4 0.25 15.35 3.57
N GLY A 5 1.28 16.20 3.62
CA GLY A 5 2.55 15.98 2.95
C GLY A 5 2.56 16.42 1.48
N HIS A 6 3.76 16.67 0.96
CA HIS A 6 4.00 16.93 -0.45
C HIS A 6 4.99 15.88 -0.98
N ARG A 7 4.53 15.04 -1.91
CA ARG A 7 5.42 14.12 -2.64
C ARG A 7 6.02 14.88 -3.82
N GLN A 8 7.35 14.91 -3.91
CA GLN A 8 8.01 15.27 -5.16
C GLN A 8 7.83 14.10 -6.13
N GLY A 9 6.94 14.26 -7.09
CA GLY A 9 6.72 13.27 -8.15
C GLY A 9 7.89 13.30 -9.13
N HIS A 10 8.42 12.14 -9.48
CA HIS A 10 9.35 12.05 -10.61
C HIS A 10 8.56 12.04 -11.93
N PRO A 11 9.01 12.78 -12.95
CA PRO A 11 8.41 12.70 -14.28
C PRO A 11 8.55 11.29 -14.85
N ILE A 12 7.58 10.86 -15.67
CA ILE A 12 7.64 9.57 -16.36
C ILE A 12 8.86 9.59 -17.31
N SER A 13 9.79 8.66 -17.12
CA SER A 13 10.96 8.48 -17.99
C SER A 13 10.72 7.30 -18.93
N PHE A 14 11.16 7.45 -20.19
CA PHE A 14 11.20 6.37 -21.17
C PHE A 14 12.53 5.59 -21.17
N SER A 15 13.46 5.99 -20.31
CA SER A 15 14.76 5.34 -20.15
C SER A 15 14.94 4.86 -18.71
N ALA A 16 15.58 3.69 -18.56
CA ALA A 16 15.93 3.15 -17.26
C ALA A 16 17.02 4.00 -16.59
N SER A 17 16.91 4.22 -15.28
CA SER A 17 17.90 4.94 -14.48
C SER A 17 18.24 4.16 -13.23
N ALA A 18 19.52 3.85 -13.05
CA ALA A 18 20.02 3.18 -11.85
C ALA A 18 19.82 4.04 -10.59
N VAL A 19 19.91 5.36 -10.71
CA VAL A 19 19.70 6.31 -9.61
C VAL A 19 18.26 6.24 -9.12
N LEU A 20 17.29 6.32 -10.04
CA LEU A 20 15.86 6.25 -9.71
C LEU A 20 15.48 4.87 -9.16
N LEU A 21 16.10 3.80 -9.65
CA LEU A 21 15.92 2.46 -9.11
C LEU A 21 16.38 2.38 -7.64
N ALA A 22 17.58 2.90 -7.35
CA ALA A 22 18.13 2.89 -5.99
C ALA A 22 17.27 3.72 -5.02
N GLU A 23 16.79 4.88 -5.45
CA GLU A 23 15.86 5.71 -4.67
C GLU A 23 14.54 5.00 -4.41
N GLY A 24 13.96 4.38 -5.44
CA GLY A 24 12.73 3.60 -5.33
C GLY A 24 12.88 2.41 -4.38
N ALA A 25 14.01 1.71 -4.43
CA ALA A 25 14.32 0.60 -3.53
C ALA A 25 14.39 1.06 -2.08
N ARG A 26 15.11 2.16 -1.78
CA ARG A 26 15.19 2.71 -0.42
C ARG A 26 13.83 3.14 0.11
N LEU A 27 13.03 3.81 -0.71
CA LEU A 27 11.66 4.20 -0.32
C LEU A 27 10.83 2.96 0.00
N ASN A 28 10.91 1.92 -0.83
CA ASN A 28 10.20 0.67 -0.61
C ASN A 28 10.62 0.06 0.74
N ASP A 29 11.91 0.01 1.05
CA ASP A 29 12.40 -0.52 2.33
C ASP A 29 11.90 0.28 3.53
N GLU A 30 11.89 1.63 3.46
CA GLU A 30 11.35 2.47 4.54
C GLU A 30 9.84 2.25 4.75
N ILE A 31 9.07 2.06 3.66
CA ILE A 31 7.65 1.74 3.77
C ILE A 31 7.44 0.41 4.49
N HIS A 32 8.26 -0.61 4.19
CA HIS A 32 8.18 -1.91 4.85
C HIS A 32 8.54 -1.85 6.35
N ARG A 33 9.27 -0.83 6.80
CA ARG A 33 9.57 -0.60 8.23
C ARG A 33 8.44 0.00 9.03
N LEU A 34 7.38 0.51 8.39
CA LEU A 34 6.21 1.00 9.10
C LEU A 34 5.56 -0.14 9.92
N PRO A 35 4.83 0.14 11.00
CA PRO A 35 4.19 -0.88 11.84
C PRO A 35 3.31 -1.87 11.06
N THR A 36 2.78 -1.45 9.91
CA THR A 36 1.96 -2.26 9.00
C THR A 36 2.62 -2.48 7.65
N GLY A 37 3.89 -2.10 7.47
CA GLY A 37 4.60 -2.13 6.20
C GLY A 37 4.79 -3.52 5.62
N ASN A 38 4.82 -4.55 6.47
CA ASN A 38 4.90 -5.95 6.07
C ASN A 38 3.52 -6.63 5.90
N ALA A 39 2.42 -5.88 6.03
CA ALA A 39 1.07 -6.41 5.95
C ALA A 39 0.28 -5.70 4.85
N THR A 40 -0.22 -6.47 3.88
CA THR A 40 -1.16 -5.98 2.86
C THR A 40 -2.61 -6.00 3.34
N PHE A 41 -2.88 -6.67 4.47
CA PHE A 41 -4.20 -6.94 5.06
C PHE A 41 -5.19 -7.72 4.17
N ILE A 42 -4.87 -7.89 2.89
CA ILE A 42 -5.58 -8.75 1.96
C ILE A 42 -4.99 -10.17 2.07
N PRO A 43 -5.81 -11.21 2.32
CA PRO A 43 -5.34 -12.58 2.40
C PRO A 43 -4.83 -13.08 1.05
N LYS A 44 -3.82 -13.95 1.07
CA LYS A 44 -3.33 -14.59 -0.17
C LYS A 44 -4.41 -15.50 -0.73
N GLY A 45 -4.74 -15.33 -2.01
CA GLY A 45 -5.77 -16.13 -2.68
C GLY A 45 -6.00 -15.71 -4.12
N ILE A 46 -6.86 -16.46 -4.82
CA ILE A 46 -7.34 -16.09 -6.15
C ILE A 46 -8.70 -15.42 -5.99
N PHE A 47 -8.79 -14.18 -6.42
CA PHE A 47 -10.04 -13.41 -6.39
C PHE A 47 -10.53 -13.16 -7.82
N ARG A 48 -11.83 -13.34 -8.04
CA ARG A 48 -12.49 -13.07 -9.32
C ARG A 48 -13.69 -12.17 -9.07
N PHE A 49 -13.53 -10.89 -9.38
CA PHE A 49 -14.59 -9.89 -9.22
C PHE A 49 -15.26 -9.60 -10.56
N LYS A 50 -16.56 -9.30 -10.54
CA LYS A 50 -17.30 -8.92 -11.75
C LYS A 50 -17.07 -7.45 -12.12
N THR A 51 -16.79 -6.61 -11.14
CA THR A 51 -16.58 -5.17 -11.30
C THR A 51 -15.37 -4.70 -10.49
N ASN A 52 -14.86 -3.52 -10.84
CA ASN A 52 -13.82 -2.86 -10.06
C ASN A 52 -14.36 -2.37 -8.70
N GLU A 53 -15.62 -1.94 -8.62
CA GLU A 53 -16.27 -1.61 -7.34
C GLU A 53 -16.26 -2.80 -6.37
N ASP A 54 -16.52 -4.02 -6.85
CA ASP A 54 -16.49 -5.21 -6.01
C ASP A 54 -15.09 -5.51 -5.47
N ALA A 55 -14.06 -5.34 -6.32
CA ALA A 55 -12.66 -5.48 -5.91
C ALA A 55 -12.27 -4.42 -4.86
N ASN A 56 -12.66 -3.17 -5.08
CA ASN A 56 -12.39 -2.07 -4.16
C ASN A 56 -13.07 -2.27 -2.81
N ARG A 57 -14.33 -2.72 -2.81
CA ARG A 57 -15.07 -3.05 -1.59
C ARG A 57 -14.38 -4.17 -0.81
N HIS A 58 -13.99 -5.25 -1.48
CA HIS A 58 -13.23 -6.33 -0.83
C HIS A 58 -11.92 -5.83 -0.19
N GLN A 59 -11.17 -4.98 -0.89
CA GLN A 59 -9.95 -4.39 -0.34
C GLN A 59 -10.22 -3.54 0.91
N VAL A 60 -11.29 -2.73 0.89
CA VAL A 60 -11.69 -1.91 2.05
C VAL A 60 -12.10 -2.79 3.23
N ASP A 61 -12.90 -3.83 2.99
CA ASP A 61 -13.36 -4.75 4.03
C ASP A 61 -12.17 -5.43 4.73
N CYS A 62 -11.21 -5.94 3.96
CA CYS A 62 -9.98 -6.54 4.48
C CYS A 62 -9.16 -5.55 5.34
N LEU A 63 -9.04 -4.30 4.88
CA LEU A 63 -8.31 -3.26 5.60
C LEU A 63 -8.99 -2.94 6.94
N VAL A 64 -10.32 -2.75 6.94
CA VAL A 64 -11.10 -2.42 8.14
C VAL A 64 -11.02 -3.54 9.16
N GLU A 65 -11.16 -4.79 8.73
CA GLU A 65 -11.04 -5.95 9.61
C GLU A 65 -9.66 -5.99 10.27
N ALA A 66 -8.59 -5.85 9.49
CA ALA A 66 -7.25 -5.91 10.04
C ALA A 66 -6.90 -4.74 10.97
N MET A 67 -7.35 -3.52 10.65
CA MET A 67 -7.22 -2.38 11.56
C MET A 67 -7.95 -2.60 12.88
N THR A 68 -9.12 -3.25 12.82
CA THR A 68 -9.90 -3.60 14.01
C THR A 68 -9.14 -4.60 14.87
N GLN A 69 -8.59 -5.66 14.28
CA GLN A 69 -7.77 -6.64 15.00
C GLN A 69 -6.51 -6.01 15.61
N ALA A 70 -5.81 -5.13 14.87
CA ALA A 70 -4.64 -4.42 15.37
C ALA A 70 -4.97 -3.48 16.54
N ALA A 71 -6.17 -2.87 16.55
CA ALA A 71 -6.63 -2.04 17.66
C ALA A 71 -6.99 -2.87 18.89
N LEU A 72 -7.62 -4.04 18.70
CA LEU A 72 -7.95 -4.96 19.79
C LEU A 72 -6.70 -5.56 20.44
N ALA A 73 -5.69 -5.94 19.65
CA ALA A 73 -4.43 -6.51 20.14
C ALA A 73 -3.56 -5.51 20.95
N ARG A 74 -3.91 -4.22 20.93
CA ARG A 74 -3.25 -3.16 21.72
C ARG A 74 -3.90 -2.91 23.09
N ARG A 75 -5.04 -3.55 23.38
CA ARG A 75 -5.68 -3.55 24.71
C ARG A 75 -5.13 -4.67 25.57
#